data_AF-A0A6A4HDZ8-F1
#
_entry.id   AF-A0A6A4HDZ8-F1
#
_cell.length_a   1.000
_cell.length_b   1.000
_cell.length_c   1.000
_cell.angle_alpha   90.00
_cell.angle_beta   90.00
_cell.angle_gamma   90.00
#
_symmetry.space_group_name_H-M   'P 1'
#
loop_
_entity.id
_entity.type
_entity.pdbx_description
1 polymer ?
#
loop_
_entity_poly.entity_id
_entity_poly.type
_entity_poly.pdbx_seq_one_letter_code
_entity_poly.pdbx_strand_id
1 'polypeptide(L)'
;MVNPGCYTGMRLKFMHQQLAEYNKKKTDVDRQAFVLMTIRLFLKHFPVSLGEDEPSEEHLSSIDDSVVEPEAPLPDEGTEEYRKAWEEQLDRAKKEKKRGEQIRRWLKAHHKQQPMGTAHFFWAQENKEAVRALKKEDVEEEVEKPKKKKKGKKEKKEAEKETEEGVESEDESTTKKKSNGVLTSYQALCKSEFEKLDPSEQKEWKELGELNLAHKSEMYTAITKGQTMYGQSGEFAQPVLDVIAELTRGSLRRQNTWTQWHAFW
;
A
#
# COMPACT_ATOMS: atom_id res chain seq x y z
N MET A 1 -13.56 -8.48 4.17
CA MET A 1 -12.11 -8.38 4.44
C MET A 1 -11.75 -9.49 5.41
N VAL A 2 -10.82 -10.37 5.04
CA VAL A 2 -10.32 -11.42 5.95
C VAL A 2 -9.63 -10.71 7.12
N ASN A 3 -10.05 -11.02 8.34
CA ASN A 3 -9.59 -10.38 9.56
C ASN A 3 -8.05 -10.46 9.62
N PRO A 4 -7.32 -9.33 9.53
CA PRO A 4 -5.87 -9.33 9.69
C PRO A 4 -5.62 -9.77 11.12
N GLY A 5 -5.22 -11.04 11.31
CA GLY A 5 -5.19 -11.73 12.61
C GLY A 5 -4.89 -10.79 13.77
N CYS A 6 -5.80 -10.78 14.75
CA CYS A 6 -5.79 -9.84 15.86
C CYS A 6 -4.63 -10.18 16.79
N TYR A 7 -3.43 -9.70 16.50
CA TYR A 7 -2.37 -9.68 17.50
C TYR A 7 -2.85 -8.79 18.65
N THR A 8 -2.67 -9.26 19.89
CA THR A 8 -2.97 -8.51 21.12
C THR A 8 -1.68 -8.28 21.91
N GLY A 9 -1.77 -7.34 22.87
CA GLY A 9 -0.74 -7.05 23.87
C GLY A 9 0.69 -7.03 23.33
N MET A 10 1.56 -7.88 23.86
CA MET A 10 3.00 -7.87 23.52
C MET A 10 3.29 -8.20 22.06
N ARG A 11 2.51 -9.11 21.45
CA ARG A 11 2.65 -9.44 20.01
C ARG A 11 2.31 -8.25 19.14
N LEU A 12 1.26 -7.51 19.49
CA LEU A 12 0.86 -6.31 18.74
C LEU A 12 1.91 -5.20 18.85
N LYS A 13 2.45 -4.97 20.05
CA LYS A 13 3.55 -4.01 20.27
C LYS A 13 4.76 -4.34 19.40
N PHE A 14 5.18 -5.60 19.39
CA PHE A 14 6.27 -6.09 18.53
C PHE A 14 5.96 -5.82 17.05
N MET A 15 4.77 -6.18 16.58
CA MET A 15 4.37 -5.97 15.18
C MET A 15 4.38 -4.49 14.77
N HIS A 16 3.98 -3.57 15.65
CA HIS A 16 4.06 -2.12 15.39
C HIS A 16 5.50 -1.60 15.30
N GLN A 17 6.40 -2.07 16.18
CA GLN A 17 7.82 -1.71 16.10
C GLN A 17 8.41 -2.16 14.76
N GLN A 18 8.14 -3.41 14.36
CA GLN A 18 8.61 -3.96 13.10
C GLN A 18 7.99 -3.27 11.89
N LEU A 19 6.74 -2.80 11.97
CA LEU A 19 6.09 -2.03 10.91
C LEU A 19 6.84 -0.73 10.61
N ALA A 20 7.32 -0.02 11.65
CA ALA A 20 8.06 1.21 11.46
C ALA A 20 9.37 0.99 10.69
N GLU A 21 10.07 -0.12 10.95
CA GLU A 21 11.27 -0.49 10.22
C GLU A 21 10.98 -1.01 8.80
N TYR A 22 9.91 -1.80 8.65
CA TYR A 22 9.43 -2.26 7.35
C TYR A 22 9.16 -1.09 6.40
N ASN A 23 8.54 0.00 6.90
CA ASN A 23 8.24 1.19 6.12
C ASN A 23 9.50 1.96 5.68
N LYS A 24 10.62 1.85 6.41
CA LYS A 24 11.91 2.47 6.03
C LYS A 24 12.55 1.77 4.82
N LYS A 25 12.19 0.51 4.55
CA LYS A 25 12.76 -0.25 3.42
C LYS A 25 12.14 0.21 2.10
N LYS A 26 13.01 0.64 1.17
CA LYS A 26 12.60 1.23 -0.12
C LYS A 26 12.39 0.16 -1.19
N THR A 27 13.29 -0.83 -1.27
CA THR A 27 13.23 -1.87 -2.29
C THR A 27 12.37 -3.05 -1.84
N ASP A 28 11.82 -3.79 -2.80
CA ASP A 28 11.04 -5.01 -2.48
C ASP A 28 11.94 -6.12 -1.93
N VAL A 29 13.17 -6.24 -2.44
CA VAL A 29 14.15 -7.24 -1.98
C VAL A 29 14.49 -7.02 -0.50
N ASP A 30 14.77 -5.78 -0.10
CA ASP A 30 15.06 -5.44 1.30
C ASP A 30 13.85 -5.70 2.21
N ARG A 31 12.63 -5.46 1.70
CA ARG A 31 11.39 -5.74 2.42
C ARG A 31 11.20 -7.24 2.62
N GLN A 32 11.43 -8.06 1.60
CA GLN A 32 11.31 -9.50 1.72
C GLN A 32 12.33 -10.07 2.72
N ALA A 33 13.59 -9.63 2.64
CA ALA A 33 14.62 -10.01 3.60
C ALA A 33 14.25 -9.60 5.03
N PHE A 34 13.76 -8.37 5.21
CA PHE A 34 13.27 -7.89 6.50
C PHE A 34 12.11 -8.75 7.03
N VAL A 35 11.13 -9.09 6.19
CA VAL A 35 10.00 -9.91 6.61
C VAL A 35 10.44 -11.31 7.06
N LEU A 36 11.41 -11.93 6.38
CA LEU A 36 11.99 -13.20 6.83
C LEU A 36 12.66 -13.08 8.20
N MET A 37 13.42 -12.00 8.43
CA MET A 37 14.02 -11.70 9.72
C MET A 37 12.95 -11.49 10.80
N THR A 38 11.92 -10.69 10.52
CA THR A 38 10.80 -10.46 11.45
C THR A 38 10.06 -11.75 11.78
N ILE A 39 9.84 -12.66 10.82
CA ILE A 39 9.22 -13.97 11.08
C ILE A 39 10.10 -14.79 12.02
N ARG A 40 11.42 -14.84 11.77
CA ARG A 40 12.36 -15.55 12.63
C ARG A 40 12.33 -15.00 14.07
N LEU A 41 12.46 -13.69 14.23
CA LEU A 41 12.41 -13.04 15.54
C LEU A 41 11.06 -13.27 16.22
N PHE A 42 9.96 -13.12 15.49
CA PHE A 42 8.62 -13.36 16.04
C PHE A 42 8.47 -14.79 16.56
N LEU A 43 8.89 -15.81 15.79
CA LEU A 43 8.77 -17.20 16.22
C LEU A 43 9.68 -17.53 17.40
N LYS A 44 10.82 -16.83 17.53
CA LYS A 44 11.71 -16.94 18.69
C LYS A 44 11.07 -16.38 19.97
N HIS A 45 10.51 -15.17 19.88
CA HIS A 45 9.84 -14.49 21.00
C HIS A 45 8.47 -15.08 21.35
N PHE A 46 7.79 -15.64 20.35
CA PHE A 46 6.42 -16.17 20.47
C PHE A 46 6.34 -17.57 19.83
N PRO A 47 6.89 -18.61 20.49
CA PRO A 47 6.85 -19.97 19.99
C PRO A 47 5.42 -20.44 19.72
N VAL A 48 5.23 -21.22 18.66
CA VAL A 48 3.88 -21.66 18.27
C VAL A 48 3.27 -22.67 19.25
N SER A 49 4.10 -23.29 20.09
CA SER A 49 3.68 -24.12 21.23
C SER A 49 2.93 -23.33 22.30
N LEU A 50 3.21 -22.03 22.45
CA LEU A 50 2.57 -21.15 23.43
C LEU A 50 1.11 -20.83 23.07
N GLY A 51 0.67 -21.11 21.83
CA GLY A 51 -0.71 -20.86 21.41
C GLY A 51 -1.06 -19.37 21.34
N GLU A 52 -2.15 -18.97 21.99
CA GLU A 52 -2.66 -17.59 22.02
C GLU A 52 -2.27 -16.83 23.29
N ASP A 53 -1.74 -17.51 24.31
CA ASP A 53 -1.36 -16.90 25.59
C ASP A 53 -0.19 -15.93 25.42
N GLU A 54 -0.20 -14.80 26.14
CA GLU A 54 0.86 -13.80 26.05
C GLU A 54 2.06 -14.21 26.93
N PRO A 55 3.30 -14.18 26.40
CA PRO A 55 4.48 -14.45 27.21
C PRO A 55 4.72 -13.35 28.23
N SER A 56 5.31 -13.73 29.37
CA SER A 56 5.78 -12.78 30.38
C SER A 56 6.90 -11.88 29.82
N GLU A 57 6.94 -10.64 30.28
CA GLU A 57 7.97 -9.66 29.90
C GLU A 57 9.38 -10.13 30.28
N GLU A 58 9.52 -10.84 31.40
CA GLU A 58 10.78 -11.46 31.82
C GLU A 58 11.30 -12.46 30.79
N HIS A 59 10.41 -13.30 30.23
CA HIS A 59 10.78 -14.27 29.21
C HIS A 59 11.29 -13.56 27.94
N LEU A 60 10.59 -12.54 27.48
CA LEU A 60 10.98 -11.78 26.28
C LEU A 60 12.33 -11.08 26.46
N SER A 61 12.63 -10.56 27.66
CA SER A 61 13.91 -9.90 27.96
C SER A 61 15.10 -10.86 28.02
N SER A 62 14.85 -12.15 28.25
CA SER A 62 15.90 -13.19 28.34
C SER A 62 16.35 -13.72 26.98
N ILE A 63 15.59 -13.44 25.92
CA ILE A 63 15.83 -13.98 24.58
C ILE A 63 16.89 -13.14 23.87
N ASP A 64 18.04 -13.75 23.56
CA ASP A 64 19.11 -13.11 22.78
C ASP A 64 18.88 -13.30 21.28
N ASP A 65 18.47 -12.25 20.56
CA ASP A 65 18.21 -12.27 19.12
C ASP A 65 19.43 -12.59 18.24
N SER A 66 20.65 -12.44 18.78
CA SER A 66 21.88 -12.68 18.03
C SER A 66 22.20 -14.16 17.82
N VAL A 67 21.73 -15.03 18.72
CA VAL A 67 22.07 -16.45 18.73
C VAL A 67 21.11 -17.25 17.84
N VAL A 68 21.68 -18.09 16.97
CA VAL A 68 20.93 -19.12 16.22
C VAL A 68 20.68 -20.29 17.16
N GLU A 69 19.41 -20.66 17.36
CA GLU A 69 19.07 -21.84 18.16
C GLU A 69 19.45 -23.11 17.41
N PRO A 70 20.23 -24.02 18.03
CA PRO A 70 20.53 -25.32 17.43
C PRO A 70 19.24 -26.14 17.34
N GLU A 71 19.04 -26.80 16.20
CA GLU A 71 17.94 -27.74 16.03
C GLU A 71 18.18 -28.97 16.92
N ALA A 72 17.17 -29.37 17.69
CA ALA A 72 17.26 -30.57 18.51
C ALA A 72 17.47 -31.80 17.61
N PRO A 73 18.38 -32.71 17.97
CA PRO A 73 18.61 -33.92 17.18
C PRO A 73 17.33 -34.77 17.15
N LEU A 74 17.02 -35.30 15.97
CA LEU A 74 15.95 -36.28 15.81
C LEU A 74 16.36 -37.60 16.51
N PRO A 75 15.41 -38.33 17.10
CA PRO A 75 15.65 -39.69 17.60
C PRO A 75 16.12 -40.63 16.49
N ASP A 76 16.68 -41.79 16.85
CA ASP A 76 17.11 -42.79 15.87
C ASP A 76 15.95 -43.28 14.99
N GLU A 77 16.21 -43.36 13.69
CA GLU A 77 15.24 -43.80 12.69
C GLU A 77 14.71 -45.21 13.02
N GLY A 78 13.39 -45.39 12.89
CA GLY A 78 12.72 -46.70 13.09
C GLY A 78 12.13 -46.92 14.49
N THR A 79 12.39 -46.03 15.44
CA THR A 79 11.69 -46.02 16.74
C THR A 79 10.28 -45.43 16.63
N GLU A 80 9.35 -45.80 17.53
CA GLU A 80 8.04 -45.13 17.61
C GLU A 80 8.18 -43.65 18.00
N GLU A 81 9.19 -43.34 18.82
CA GLU A 81 9.55 -41.98 19.22
C GLU A 81 9.96 -41.12 18.01
N TYR A 82 10.71 -41.68 17.06
CA TYR A 82 11.06 -40.97 15.82
C TYR A 82 9.82 -40.57 15.02
N ARG A 83 8.86 -41.48 14.83
CA ARG A 83 7.63 -41.18 14.08
C ARG A 83 6.84 -40.05 14.74
N LYS A 84 6.71 -40.10 16.07
CA LYS A 84 6.02 -39.07 16.84
C LYS A 84 6.74 -37.73 16.77
N ALA A 85 8.06 -37.71 16.97
CA ALA A 85 8.88 -36.49 16.89
C ALA A 85 8.81 -35.86 15.49
N TRP A 86 8.83 -36.69 14.44
CA TRP A 86 8.70 -36.24 13.05
C TRP A 86 7.33 -35.62 12.76
N GLU A 87 6.24 -36.25 13.22
CA GLU A 87 4.89 -35.71 13.10
C GLU A 87 4.74 -34.37 13.83
N GLU A 88 5.27 -34.27 15.05
CA GLU A 88 5.30 -33.02 15.83
C GLU A 88 6.10 -31.92 15.12
N GLN A 89 7.25 -32.25 14.53
CA GLN A 89 8.07 -31.31 13.75
C GLN A 89 7.34 -30.82 12.49
N LEU A 90 6.67 -31.73 11.76
CA LEU A 90 5.86 -31.37 10.60
C LEU A 90 4.69 -30.46 10.97
N ASP A 91 3.99 -30.76 12.07
CA ASP A 91 2.88 -29.94 12.52
C ASP A 91 3.34 -28.58 13.05
N ARG A 92 4.48 -28.54 13.74
CA ARG A 92 5.15 -27.29 14.12
C ARG A 92 5.48 -26.46 12.88
N ALA A 93 6.14 -27.04 11.88
CA ALA A 93 6.50 -26.36 10.63
C ALA A 93 5.27 -25.83 9.88
N LYS A 94 4.17 -26.60 9.82
CA LYS A 94 2.90 -26.13 9.22
C LYS A 94 2.34 -24.92 9.97
N LYS A 95 2.34 -24.93 11.31
CA LYS A 95 1.83 -23.82 12.11
C LYS A 95 2.74 -22.59 12.01
N GLU A 96 4.06 -22.77 12.03
CA GLU A 96 5.06 -21.71 11.80
C GLU A 96 4.88 -21.06 10.42
N LYS A 97 4.69 -21.86 9.36
CA LYS A 97 4.41 -21.35 8.01
C LYS A 97 3.15 -20.50 7.99
N LYS A 98 2.04 -20.98 8.57
CA LYS A 98 0.78 -20.21 8.67
C LYS A 98 0.99 -18.89 9.41
N ARG A 99 1.76 -18.90 10.51
CA ARG A 99 2.08 -17.69 11.27
C ARG A 99 2.93 -16.72 10.45
N GLY A 100 3.93 -17.21 9.73
CA GLY A 100 4.74 -16.40 8.82
C GLY A 100 3.92 -15.72 7.71
N GLU A 101 2.94 -16.42 7.15
CA GLU A 101 1.99 -15.86 6.18
C GLU A 101 1.06 -14.80 6.80
N GLN A 102 0.68 -14.95 8.06
CA GLN A 102 -0.10 -13.93 8.78
C GLN A 102 0.73 -12.66 9.02
N ILE A 103 1.99 -12.79 9.44
CA ILE A 103 2.93 -11.66 9.62
C ILE A 103 3.11 -10.92 8.28
N ARG A 104 3.39 -11.63 7.18
CA ARG A 104 3.47 -11.07 5.81
C ARG A 104 2.24 -10.26 5.45
N ARG A 105 1.05 -10.85 5.63
CA ARG A 105 -0.22 -10.19 5.30
C ARG A 105 -0.46 -8.97 6.18
N TRP A 106 -0.18 -9.07 7.48
CA TRP A 106 -0.35 -7.97 8.41
C TRP A 106 0.54 -6.79 8.06
N LEU A 107 1.84 -7.01 7.80
CA LEU A 107 2.79 -5.96 7.41
C LEU A 107 2.38 -5.31 6.08
N LYS A 108 2.00 -6.11 5.08
CA LYS A 108 1.56 -5.59 3.77
C LYS A 108 0.26 -4.80 3.87
N ALA A 109 -0.69 -5.24 4.70
CA ALA A 109 -1.95 -4.53 4.91
C ALA A 109 -1.72 -3.18 5.61
N HIS A 110 -0.93 -3.17 6.68
CA HIS A 110 -0.67 -1.95 7.46
C HIS A 110 0.30 -0.99 6.78
N HIS A 111 1.19 -1.48 5.92
CA HIS A 111 2.00 -0.64 5.02
C HIS A 111 1.11 0.17 4.07
N LYS A 112 0.06 -0.43 3.50
CA LYS A 112 -0.90 0.29 2.64
C LYS A 112 -1.83 1.22 3.42
N GLN A 113 -2.08 0.89 4.68
CA GLN A 113 -2.86 1.74 5.58
C GLN A 113 -2.05 2.87 6.19
N GLN A 114 -0.71 2.90 6.03
CA GLN A 114 0.05 4.14 6.09
C GLN A 114 -0.43 4.96 4.90
N PRO A 115 -1.27 5.96 5.12
CA PRO A 115 -1.89 6.61 4.01
C PRO A 115 -0.81 7.43 3.34
N MET A 116 -0.48 7.05 2.11
CA MET A 116 0.41 7.79 1.22
C MET A 116 -0.14 9.21 0.91
N GLY A 117 -1.25 9.63 1.54
CA GLY A 117 -1.82 10.97 1.54
C GLY A 117 -2.29 11.49 2.90
N THR A 118 -1.95 10.86 4.04
CA THR A 118 -2.26 11.43 5.38
C THR A 118 -1.14 12.28 5.96
N ALA A 119 -0.14 12.65 5.17
CA ALA A 119 0.63 13.85 5.52
C ALA A 119 -0.36 14.98 5.88
N HIS A 120 -1.43 15.14 5.10
CA HIS A 120 -2.52 16.08 5.39
C HIS A 120 -3.38 15.75 6.62
N PHE A 121 -3.57 14.47 6.99
CA PHE A 121 -4.40 14.10 8.14
C PHE A 121 -3.61 14.18 9.46
N PHE A 122 -2.35 13.71 9.48
CA PHE A 122 -1.45 13.93 10.60
C PHE A 122 -1.13 15.42 10.76
N TRP A 123 -0.83 16.13 9.67
CA TRP A 123 -0.70 17.59 9.69
C TRP A 123 -1.99 18.26 10.18
N ALA A 124 -3.18 17.86 9.71
CA ALA A 124 -4.44 18.43 10.21
C ALA A 124 -4.74 18.08 11.68
N GLN A 125 -4.25 16.94 12.18
CA GLN A 125 -4.40 16.53 13.57
C GLN A 125 -3.46 17.31 14.51
N GLU A 126 -2.26 17.65 14.04
CA GLU A 126 -1.28 18.50 14.73
C GLU A 126 -1.57 20.00 14.57
N ASN A 127 -2.19 20.41 13.45
CA ASN A 127 -2.51 21.80 13.09
C ASN A 127 -4.03 22.07 13.13
N LYS A 128 -4.70 21.57 14.17
CA LYS A 128 -6.16 21.74 14.34
C LYS A 128 -6.61 23.20 14.31
N GLU A 129 -5.78 24.12 14.78
CA GLU A 129 -6.09 25.55 14.80
C GLU A 129 -6.04 26.17 13.39
N ALA A 130 -5.02 25.84 12.59
CA ALA A 130 -4.92 26.26 11.19
C ALA A 130 -6.10 25.74 10.36
N VAL A 131 -6.50 24.48 10.57
CA VAL A 131 -7.67 23.90 9.91
C VAL A 131 -8.98 24.55 10.37
N ARG A 132 -9.08 24.99 11.63
CA ARG A 132 -10.24 25.75 12.12
C ARG A 132 -10.28 27.18 11.56
N ALA A 133 -9.12 27.82 11.34
CA ALA A 133 -9.02 29.15 10.75
C ALA A 133 -9.50 29.15 9.28
N LEU A 134 -8.99 28.21 8.47
CA LEU A 134 -9.42 28.04 7.07
C LEU A 134 -10.94 27.80 6.95
N LYS A 135 -11.51 27.00 7.86
CA LYS A 135 -12.97 26.77 7.89
C LYS A 135 -13.79 28.00 8.27
N LYS A 136 -13.20 29.00 8.94
CA LYS A 136 -13.90 30.25 9.26
C LYS A 136 -13.86 31.22 8.08
N GLU A 137 -12.73 31.30 7.38
CA GLU A 137 -12.60 32.11 6.16
C GLU A 137 -13.59 31.65 5.07
N ASP A 138 -13.73 30.34 4.86
CA ASP A 138 -14.71 29.79 3.91
C ASP A 138 -16.18 30.10 4.29
N VAL A 139 -16.46 30.28 5.59
CA VAL A 139 -17.81 30.56 6.09
C VAL A 139 -18.12 32.06 6.06
N GLU A 140 -17.14 32.94 6.28
CA GLU A 140 -17.33 34.39 6.13
C GLU A 140 -17.41 34.81 4.65
N GLU A 141 -16.70 34.12 3.73
CA GLU A 141 -16.78 34.42 2.29
C GLU A 141 -18.12 33.98 1.65
N GLU A 142 -18.86 33.04 2.25
CA GLU A 142 -20.20 32.65 1.76
C GLU A 142 -21.34 33.59 2.20
N VAL A 143 -21.11 34.56 3.08
CA VAL A 143 -22.19 35.45 3.59
C VAL A 143 -22.61 36.53 2.57
N GLU A 144 -21.84 36.81 1.51
CA GLU A 144 -22.17 37.85 0.53
C GLU A 144 -22.71 37.35 -0.83
N LYS A 145 -23.02 36.06 -0.98
CA LYS A 145 -23.73 35.61 -2.20
C LYS A 145 -25.25 35.68 -1.99
N PRO A 146 -25.98 36.56 -2.72
CA PRO A 146 -27.42 36.73 -2.56
C PRO A 146 -28.13 35.41 -2.86
N LYS A 147 -28.76 34.85 -1.81
CA LYS A 147 -29.62 33.66 -1.90
C LYS A 147 -30.67 33.87 -3.00
N LYS A 148 -30.46 33.26 -4.17
CA LYS A 148 -31.49 33.14 -5.21
C LYS A 148 -32.66 32.37 -4.60
N LYS A 149 -33.78 33.06 -4.40
CA LYS A 149 -35.06 32.52 -3.91
C LYS A 149 -35.42 31.28 -4.75
N LYS A 150 -35.34 30.09 -4.16
CA LYS A 150 -35.94 28.87 -4.71
C LYS A 150 -37.45 29.11 -4.81
N LYS A 151 -37.94 29.29 -6.04
CA LYS A 151 -39.38 29.29 -6.33
C LYS A 151 -39.95 27.93 -5.94
N GLY A 152 -41.06 27.97 -5.21
CA GLY A 152 -41.76 26.80 -4.69
C GLY A 152 -42.13 25.80 -5.77
N LYS A 153 -41.87 24.53 -5.48
CA LYS A 153 -42.39 23.39 -6.22
C LYS A 153 -43.87 23.25 -5.84
N LYS A 154 -44.73 23.77 -6.70
CA LYS A 154 -46.19 23.64 -6.59
C LYS A 154 -46.57 22.18 -6.80
N GLU A 155 -47.32 21.63 -5.86
CA GLU A 155 -48.06 20.38 -6.02
C GLU A 155 -48.92 20.46 -7.29
N LYS A 156 -48.90 19.41 -8.11
CA LYS A 156 -49.95 19.15 -9.09
C LYS A 156 -50.32 17.68 -9.01
N LYS A 157 -51.50 17.46 -8.43
CA LYS A 157 -52.25 16.22 -8.38
C LYS A 157 -53.15 16.15 -9.63
N GLU A 158 -53.29 14.94 -10.16
CA GLU A 158 -54.41 14.39 -10.97
C GLU A 158 -54.92 15.16 -12.21
N ALA A 159 -54.71 14.54 -13.38
CA ALA A 159 -55.76 14.34 -14.39
C ALA A 159 -55.30 13.25 -15.38
N GLU A 160 -56.01 12.13 -15.40
CA GLU A 160 -56.03 11.16 -16.50
C GLU A 160 -56.46 11.85 -17.80
N LYS A 161 -55.76 11.58 -18.91
CA LYS A 161 -56.41 11.27 -20.18
C LYS A 161 -55.44 10.61 -21.16
N GLU A 162 -55.91 9.52 -21.72
CA GLU A 162 -55.35 8.71 -22.80
C GLU A 162 -54.83 9.55 -23.97
N THR A 163 -53.66 9.20 -24.50
CA THR A 163 -53.37 9.22 -25.94
C THR A 163 -52.12 8.41 -26.22
N GLU A 164 -52.23 7.57 -27.24
CA GLU A 164 -51.21 6.68 -27.79
C GLU A 164 -50.01 7.43 -28.37
N GLU A 165 -48.96 6.62 -28.60
CA GLU A 165 -47.94 6.79 -29.64
C GLU A 165 -46.59 7.41 -29.21
N GLY A 166 -45.64 6.51 -28.94
CA GLY A 166 -44.23 6.64 -29.33
C GLY A 166 -43.35 7.58 -28.49
N VAL A 167 -42.35 6.99 -27.83
CA VAL A 167 -40.92 7.40 -27.80
C VAL A 167 -40.25 6.79 -26.55
N GLU A 168 -39.06 6.25 -26.79
CA GLU A 168 -38.10 5.58 -25.88
C GLU A 168 -38.18 5.95 -24.39
N SER A 169 -38.32 4.93 -23.55
CA SER A 169 -38.09 5.00 -22.11
C SER A 169 -36.80 4.26 -21.74
N GLU A 170 -35.67 4.96 -21.72
CA GLU A 170 -34.53 4.63 -20.84
C GLU A 170 -34.73 5.37 -19.50
N ASP A 171 -35.42 4.71 -18.56
CA ASP A 171 -35.53 5.18 -17.18
C ASP A 171 -34.39 4.56 -16.34
N GLU A 172 -33.20 5.16 -16.45
CA GLU A 172 -32.08 4.87 -15.56
C GLU A 172 -32.23 5.69 -14.27
N SER A 173 -32.93 5.11 -13.29
CA SER A 173 -33.05 5.65 -11.94
C SER A 173 -31.69 5.68 -11.23
N THR A 174 -30.95 6.77 -11.44
CA THR A 174 -29.67 7.02 -10.77
C THR A 174 -29.90 7.30 -9.29
N THR A 175 -29.77 6.24 -8.48
CA THR A 175 -29.45 6.38 -7.05
C THR A 175 -28.22 7.27 -6.93
N LYS A 176 -28.38 8.43 -6.27
CA LYS A 176 -27.28 9.36 -5.97
C LYS A 176 -26.27 8.68 -5.05
N LYS A 177 -25.36 7.89 -5.64
CA LYS A 177 -24.11 7.50 -5.00
C LYS A 177 -23.46 8.81 -4.55
N LYS A 178 -23.18 8.94 -3.26
CA LYS A 178 -22.31 10.00 -2.74
C LYS A 178 -20.97 9.82 -3.46
N SER A 179 -20.80 10.54 -4.57
CA SER A 179 -19.55 10.54 -5.32
C SER A 179 -18.48 11.01 -4.36
N ASN A 180 -17.32 10.35 -4.40
CA ASN A 180 -16.16 10.72 -3.62
C ASN A 180 -15.76 12.15 -4.00
N GLY A 181 -16.29 13.15 -3.29
CA GLY A 181 -15.99 14.56 -3.54
C GLY A 181 -14.49 14.85 -3.54
N VAL A 182 -13.73 14.04 -2.79
CA VAL A 182 -12.26 14.05 -2.76
C VAL A 182 -11.62 13.77 -4.13
N LEU A 183 -12.16 12.83 -4.91
CA LEU A 183 -11.62 12.52 -6.24
C LEU A 183 -11.89 13.67 -7.22
N THR A 184 -13.08 14.25 -7.14
CA THR A 184 -13.47 15.39 -7.98
C THR A 184 -12.65 16.64 -7.65
N SER A 185 -12.41 16.93 -6.36
CA SER A 185 -11.55 18.03 -5.93
C SER A 185 -10.10 17.82 -6.35
N TYR A 186 -9.58 16.59 -6.24
CA TYR A 186 -8.23 16.27 -6.71
C TYR A 186 -8.09 16.45 -8.23
N GLN A 187 -9.06 15.96 -9.02
CA GLN A 187 -9.07 16.16 -10.47
C GLN A 187 -9.13 17.63 -10.86
N ALA A 188 -9.88 18.46 -10.12
CA ALA A 188 -9.92 19.90 -10.36
C ALA A 188 -8.57 20.56 -10.09
N LEU A 189 -7.88 20.18 -9.00
CA LEU A 189 -6.57 20.71 -8.65
C LEU A 189 -5.49 20.33 -9.67
N CYS A 190 -5.47 19.07 -10.14
CA CYS A 190 -4.56 18.65 -11.20
C CYS A 190 -4.78 19.42 -12.49
N LYS A 191 -6.04 19.71 -12.85
CA LYS A 191 -6.36 20.53 -14.03
C LYS A 191 -5.88 21.97 -13.85
N SER A 192 -6.14 22.59 -12.69
CA SER A 192 -5.73 23.98 -12.46
C SER A 192 -4.21 24.14 -12.40
N GLU A 193 -3.48 23.16 -11.85
CA GLU A 193 -2.01 23.18 -11.88
C GLU A 193 -1.48 22.95 -13.30
N PHE A 194 -2.12 22.08 -14.09
CA PHE A 194 -1.72 21.87 -15.47
C PHE A 194 -1.93 23.12 -16.35
N GLU A 195 -3.01 23.86 -16.13
CA GLU A 195 -3.32 25.11 -16.85
C GLU A 195 -2.34 26.24 -16.53
N LYS A 196 -1.68 26.21 -15.36
CA LYS A 196 -0.66 27.19 -14.96
C LYS A 196 0.71 26.94 -15.60
N LEU A 197 0.97 25.74 -16.14
CA LEU A 197 2.23 25.42 -16.80
C LEU A 197 2.38 26.21 -18.09
N ASP A 198 3.62 26.46 -18.50
CA ASP A 198 3.88 27.12 -19.77
C ASP A 198 3.36 26.27 -20.94
N PRO A 199 2.90 26.89 -22.05
CA PRO A 199 2.34 26.14 -23.19
C PRO A 199 3.30 25.12 -23.80
N SER A 200 4.62 25.34 -23.72
CA SER A 200 5.62 24.37 -24.17
C SER A 200 5.63 23.12 -23.29
N GLU A 201 5.63 23.29 -21.96
CA GLU A 201 5.59 22.17 -21.02
C GLU A 201 4.27 21.40 -21.14
N GLN A 202 3.15 22.10 -21.24
CA GLN A 202 1.85 21.46 -21.47
C GLN A 202 1.85 20.57 -22.72
N LYS A 203 2.56 20.99 -23.78
CA LYS A 203 2.69 20.22 -25.01
C LYS A 203 3.52 18.96 -24.78
N GLU A 204 4.67 19.06 -24.12
CA GLU A 204 5.52 17.92 -23.78
C GLU A 204 4.77 16.88 -22.93
N TRP A 205 4.03 17.33 -21.92
CA TRP A 205 3.23 16.44 -21.07
C TRP A 205 2.08 15.75 -21.83
N LYS A 206 1.46 16.43 -22.80
CA LYS A 206 0.45 15.83 -23.68
C LYS A 206 1.06 14.76 -24.58
N GLU A 207 2.19 15.06 -25.23
CA GLU A 207 2.91 14.11 -26.09
C GLU A 207 3.38 12.88 -25.28
N LEU A 208 3.92 13.08 -24.07
CA LEU A 208 4.30 11.99 -23.17
C LEU A 208 3.09 11.14 -22.74
N GLY A 209 1.95 11.80 -22.47
CA GLY A 209 0.69 11.15 -22.13
C GLY A 209 0.16 10.27 -23.26
N GLU A 210 0.18 10.77 -24.49
CA GLU A 210 -0.21 10.04 -25.70
C GLU A 210 0.70 8.84 -25.95
N LEU A 211 2.02 9.00 -25.82
CA LEU A 211 2.99 7.90 -25.98
C LEU A 211 2.77 6.79 -24.95
N ASN A 212 2.53 7.17 -23.68
CA ASN A 212 2.25 6.21 -22.62
C ASN A 212 0.90 5.51 -22.82
N LEU A 213 -0.12 6.23 -23.32
CA LEU A 213 -1.41 5.65 -23.66
C LEU A 213 -1.31 4.66 -24.83
N ALA A 214 -0.58 5.03 -25.89
CA ALA A 214 -0.32 4.15 -27.03
C ALA A 214 0.38 2.87 -26.59
N HIS A 215 1.49 2.98 -25.85
CA HIS A 215 2.23 1.83 -25.30
C HIS A 215 1.34 0.92 -24.44
N LYS A 216 0.55 1.50 -23.53
CA LYS A 216 -0.40 0.71 -22.72
C LYS A 216 -1.46 0.04 -23.57
N SER A 217 -2.01 0.73 -24.56
CA SER A 217 -3.02 0.17 -25.46
C SER A 217 -2.45 -1.01 -26.27
N GLU A 218 -1.22 -0.90 -26.78
CA GLU A 218 -0.51 -1.99 -27.44
C GLU A 218 -0.33 -3.19 -26.51
N MET A 219 0.14 -2.96 -25.27
CA MET A 219 0.23 -4.02 -24.26
C MET A 219 -1.11 -4.71 -24.00
N TYR A 220 -2.19 -3.95 -23.85
CA TYR A 220 -3.53 -4.53 -23.66
C TYR A 220 -3.97 -5.34 -24.88
N THR A 221 -3.72 -4.87 -26.10
CA THR A 221 -4.05 -5.62 -27.32
C THR A 221 -3.21 -6.89 -27.48
N ALA A 222 -1.95 -6.89 -27.06
CA ALA A 222 -1.10 -8.08 -27.05
C ALA A 222 -1.63 -9.13 -26.07
N ILE A 223 -2.06 -8.70 -24.88
CA ILE A 223 -2.69 -9.57 -23.87
C ILE A 223 -3.99 -10.18 -24.42
N THR A 224 -4.88 -9.38 -25.02
CA THR A 224 -6.18 -9.87 -25.51
C THR A 224 -6.06 -10.78 -26.73
N LYS A 225 -5.03 -10.58 -27.56
CA LYS A 225 -4.72 -11.47 -28.69
C LYS A 225 -4.04 -12.78 -28.28
N GLY A 226 -3.81 -13.00 -26.98
CA GLY A 226 -3.09 -14.19 -26.51
C GLY A 226 -1.60 -14.21 -26.89
N GLN A 227 -1.07 -13.10 -27.42
CA GLN A 227 0.36 -12.85 -27.57
C GLN A 227 0.94 -12.51 -26.19
N THR A 228 0.84 -13.46 -25.29
CA THR A 228 1.53 -13.35 -24.02
C THR A 228 3.02 -13.53 -24.31
N MET A 229 3.79 -12.46 -24.14
CA MET A 229 5.26 -12.44 -24.16
C MET A 229 5.85 -13.24 -22.97
N TYR A 230 5.28 -14.41 -22.63
CA TYR A 230 5.78 -15.28 -21.55
C TYR A 230 7.14 -15.90 -21.89
N GLY A 231 7.65 -15.72 -23.11
CA GLY A 231 9.01 -16.13 -23.53
C GLY A 231 10.09 -15.04 -23.50
N GLN A 232 9.74 -13.75 -23.38
CA GLN A 232 10.72 -12.64 -23.44
C GLN A 232 10.76 -11.75 -22.17
N SER A 233 10.09 -12.16 -21.09
CA SER A 233 10.16 -11.43 -19.82
C SER A 233 11.56 -11.46 -19.17
N GLY A 234 12.44 -12.39 -19.56
CA GLY A 234 13.85 -12.41 -19.16
C GLY A 234 14.71 -11.36 -19.87
N GLU A 235 14.46 -11.11 -21.16
CA GLU A 235 15.26 -10.16 -21.96
C GLU A 235 14.81 -8.71 -21.77
N PHE A 236 13.59 -8.45 -21.30
CA PHE A 236 13.11 -7.08 -21.05
C PHE A 236 13.57 -6.50 -19.70
N ALA A 237 13.70 -7.35 -18.68
CA ALA A 237 14.17 -6.90 -17.36
C ALA A 237 15.66 -6.56 -17.38
N GLN A 238 16.48 -7.33 -18.12
CA GLN A 238 17.94 -7.20 -18.10
C GLN A 238 18.43 -5.79 -18.53
N PRO A 239 18.03 -5.21 -19.67
CA PRO A 239 18.54 -3.91 -20.11
C PRO A 239 18.14 -2.76 -19.17
N VAL A 240 16.93 -2.80 -18.62
CA VAL A 240 16.47 -1.80 -17.64
C VAL A 240 17.23 -1.96 -16.32
N LEU A 241 17.42 -3.21 -15.86
CA LEU A 241 18.22 -3.51 -14.68
C LEU A 241 19.71 -3.19 -14.88
N ASP A 242 20.25 -3.35 -16.10
CA ASP A 242 21.63 -3.03 -16.46
C ASP A 242 21.86 -1.52 -16.52
N VAL A 243 20.91 -0.74 -17.08
CA VAL A 243 20.96 0.74 -17.03
C VAL A 243 20.84 1.24 -15.59
N ILE A 244 19.96 0.64 -14.77
CA ILE A 244 19.86 0.96 -13.34
C ILE A 244 21.15 0.58 -12.60
N ALA A 245 21.76 -0.57 -12.93
CA ALA A 245 23.01 -1.05 -12.35
C ALA A 245 24.22 -0.20 -12.77
N GLU A 246 24.29 0.28 -14.01
CA GLU A 246 25.33 1.21 -14.46
C GLU A 246 25.18 2.58 -13.81
N LEU A 247 23.96 3.11 -13.69
CA LEU A 247 23.69 4.36 -12.98
C LEU A 247 24.06 4.26 -11.49
N THR A 248 23.81 3.12 -10.85
CA THR A 248 24.19 2.91 -9.45
C THR A 248 25.69 2.64 -9.27
N ARG A 249 26.35 1.90 -10.19
CA ARG A 249 27.83 1.71 -10.14
C ARG A 249 28.60 3.00 -10.46
N GLY A 250 28.09 3.84 -11.35
CA GLY A 250 28.67 5.15 -11.68
C GLY A 250 28.59 6.14 -10.52
N SER A 251 27.52 6.07 -9.71
CA SER A 251 27.36 6.87 -8.49
C SER A 251 28.38 6.51 -7.40
N LEU A 252 28.68 5.21 -7.25
CA LEU A 252 29.69 4.74 -6.28
C LEU A 252 31.12 5.15 -6.64
N ARG A 253 31.48 5.22 -7.93
CA ARG A 253 32.82 5.71 -8.34
C ARG A 253 33.00 7.22 -8.14
N ARG A 254 31.94 8.02 -8.24
CA ARG A 254 32.02 9.48 -8.01
C ARG A 254 32.14 9.84 -6.53
N GLN A 255 31.64 9.01 -5.61
CA GLN A 255 31.82 9.23 -4.18
C GLN A 255 33.25 8.95 -3.70
N ASN A 256 33.96 7.97 -4.29
CA ASN A 256 35.36 7.70 -3.93
C ASN A 256 36.36 8.75 -4.43
N THR A 257 36.05 9.49 -5.50
CA THR A 257 36.89 10.61 -5.95
C THR A 257 36.69 11.89 -5.13
N TRP A 258 35.55 12.03 -4.43
CA TRP A 258 35.28 13.18 -3.58
C TRP A 258 36.02 13.09 -2.24
N THR A 259 36.21 11.88 -1.71
CA THR A 259 37.02 11.63 -0.50
C THR A 259 38.52 11.76 -0.72
N GLN A 260 39.03 11.69 -1.97
CA GLN A 260 40.45 11.91 -2.25
C GLN A 260 40.83 13.39 -2.40
N TRP A 261 39.88 14.30 -2.64
CA TRP A 261 40.16 15.73 -2.78
C TRP A 261 40.20 16.50 -1.45
N HIS A 262 39.68 15.94 -0.36
CA HIS A 262 39.71 16.55 0.98
C HIS A 262 40.91 16.16 1.84
N ALA A 263 41.88 15.42 1.29
CA ALA A 263 43.11 15.04 1.99
C ALA A 263 44.32 15.94 1.63
N PHE A 264 44.10 17.06 0.91
CA PHE A 264 45.19 17.91 0.41
C PHE A 264 45.06 19.41 0.73
N TRP A 265 44.14 19.80 1.61
CA TRP A 265 44.03 21.12 2.23
C TRP A 265 43.54 20.96 3.67
#